data_AF-A0AAW2WQ45-F1
#
_entry.id   AF-A0AAW2WQ45-F1
#
_cell.length_a   1.000
_cell.length_b   1.000
_cell.length_c   1.000
_cell.angle_alpha   90.00
_cell.angle_beta   90.00
_cell.angle_gamma   90.00
#
_symmetry.space_group_name_H-M   'P 1'
#
loop_
_entity.id
_entity.type
_entity.pdbx_description
1 polymer ?
#
loop_
_entity_poly.entity_id
_entity_poly.type
_entity_poly.pdbx_seq_one_letter_code
_entity_poly.pdbx_strand_id
1 'polypeptide(L)'
;MARRKLDRDQLGMYCWFFSVVTVLSLAGVVSWLSLTPKNPGFRISDLRFPDFKNHSIHLNVSVPNNSIIFDLEISNPNKRMGIYYSGINLALYRGGGVVGTNSIPAFYQGYRNRTLFQILIHASQEFWQATNVGKVDFVVRVETAVKFRIIKWKTKLHQISYEEQFRDVNISLNRTVSGGNYAEAKLQNASKVTVGG
;
A
#
# COMPACT_ATOMS: atom_id res chain seq x y z
N MET A 1 22.32 -16.55 66.31
CA MET A 1 22.18 -17.12 64.95
C MET A 1 20.79 -16.94 64.33
N ALA A 2 19.69 -16.90 65.10
CA ALA A 2 18.31 -16.85 64.57
C ALA A 2 17.98 -15.58 63.72
N ARG A 3 18.48 -14.39 64.07
CA ARG A 3 18.20 -13.15 63.32
C ARG A 3 18.71 -13.15 61.87
N ARG A 4 19.81 -13.87 61.56
CA ARG A 4 20.35 -13.94 60.18
C ARG A 4 19.52 -14.83 59.25
N LYS A 5 18.75 -15.78 59.80
CA LYS A 5 17.85 -16.64 59.00
C LYS A 5 16.62 -15.85 58.53
N LEU A 6 16.02 -15.08 59.44
CA LEU A 6 14.81 -14.30 59.16
C LEU A 6 15.03 -13.25 58.04
N ASP A 7 16.20 -12.62 58.01
CA ASP A 7 16.60 -11.64 56.99
C ASP A 7 16.84 -12.27 55.61
N ARG A 8 17.46 -13.46 55.58
CA ARG A 8 17.71 -14.21 54.35
C ARG A 8 16.43 -14.74 53.70
N ASP A 9 15.46 -15.17 54.50
CA ASP A 9 14.19 -15.68 54.01
C ASP A 9 13.29 -14.54 53.49
N GLN A 10 13.31 -13.37 54.15
CA GLN A 10 12.71 -12.12 53.66
C GLN A 10 13.34 -11.67 52.34
N LEU A 11 14.67 -11.65 52.24
CA LEU A 11 15.39 -11.28 51.01
C LEU A 11 15.06 -12.21 49.84
N GLY A 12 14.94 -13.52 50.10
CA GLY A 12 14.53 -14.50 49.08
C GLY A 12 13.13 -14.25 48.52
N MET A 13 12.18 -13.86 49.38
CA MET A 13 10.81 -13.51 48.98
C MET A 13 10.78 -12.26 48.10
N TYR A 14 11.53 -11.21 48.45
CA TYR A 14 11.65 -10.01 47.63
C TYR A 14 12.31 -10.30 46.28
N CYS A 15 13.40 -11.08 46.25
CA CYS A 15 14.05 -11.48 45.00
C CYS A 15 13.11 -12.26 44.07
N TRP A 16 12.28 -13.15 44.62
CA TRP A 16 11.27 -13.89 43.85
C TRP A 16 10.21 -12.93 43.29
N PHE A 17 9.68 -12.02 44.10
CA PHE A 17 8.69 -11.04 43.67
C PHE A 17 9.24 -10.13 42.55
N PHE A 18 10.43 -9.57 42.72
CA PHE A 18 11.10 -8.76 41.69
C PHE A 18 11.35 -9.55 40.40
N SER A 19 11.72 -10.83 40.49
CA SER A 19 11.89 -11.69 39.32
C SER A 19 10.56 -11.88 38.56
N VAL A 20 9.46 -12.15 39.27
CA VAL A 20 8.13 -12.30 38.68
C VAL A 20 7.67 -11.00 38.01
N VAL A 21 7.81 -9.85 38.70
CA VAL A 21 7.44 -8.54 38.16
C VAL A 21 8.27 -8.21 36.93
N THR A 22 9.57 -8.54 36.92
CA THR A 22 10.46 -8.30 35.77
C THR A 22 10.01 -9.12 34.56
N VAL A 23 9.71 -10.40 34.75
CA VAL A 23 9.22 -11.28 33.66
C VAL A 23 7.88 -10.81 33.12
N LEU A 24 6.94 -10.43 33.99
CA LEU A 24 5.64 -9.90 33.57
C LEU A 24 5.77 -8.57 32.82
N SER A 25 6.64 -7.68 33.29
CA SER A 25 6.90 -6.39 32.63
C SER A 25 7.49 -6.59 31.24
N LEU A 26 8.48 -7.49 31.11
CA LEU A 26 9.09 -7.82 29.82
C LEU A 26 8.07 -8.47 28.88
N ALA A 27 7.25 -9.40 29.37
CA ALA A 27 6.18 -10.02 28.58
C ALA A 27 5.14 -8.98 28.12
N GLY A 28 4.81 -8.00 28.96
CA GLY A 28 3.94 -6.88 28.63
C GLY A 28 4.52 -6.03 27.51
N VAL A 29 5.79 -5.64 27.59
CA VAL A 29 6.48 -4.85 26.57
C VAL A 29 6.57 -5.61 25.24
N VAL A 30 6.92 -6.90 25.26
CA VAL A 30 6.98 -7.73 24.05
C VAL A 30 5.60 -7.90 23.42
N SER A 31 4.56 -8.10 24.23
CA SER A 31 3.18 -8.20 23.76
C SER A 31 2.70 -6.89 23.15
N TRP A 32 2.99 -5.75 23.79
CA TRP A 32 2.69 -4.42 23.27
C TRP A 32 3.34 -4.19 21.91
N LEU A 33 4.65 -4.42 21.80
CA LEU A 33 5.40 -4.24 20.55
C LEU A 33 4.90 -5.17 19.43
N SER A 34 4.45 -6.38 19.78
CA SER A 34 3.89 -7.33 18.82
C SER A 34 2.48 -6.98 18.34
N LEU A 35 1.75 -6.18 19.11
CA LEU A 35 0.37 -5.74 18.84
C LEU A 35 0.28 -4.31 18.30
N THR A 36 1.40 -3.61 18.08
CA THR A 36 1.37 -2.31 17.41
C THR A 36 0.96 -2.49 15.94
N PRO A 37 -0.18 -1.93 15.49
CA PRO A 37 -0.61 -2.02 14.11
C PRO A 37 0.35 -1.23 13.20
N LYS A 38 0.77 -1.85 12.11
CA LYS A 38 1.56 -1.23 11.05
C LYS A 38 0.67 -0.85 9.89
N ASN A 39 0.94 0.32 9.31
CA ASN A 39 0.21 0.80 8.14
C ASN A 39 0.46 -0.14 6.94
N PRO A 40 -0.54 -0.35 6.06
CA PRO A 40 -0.35 -1.07 4.82
C PRO A 40 0.67 -0.35 3.93
N GLY A 41 1.49 -1.13 3.23
CA GLY A 41 2.39 -0.61 2.21
C GLY A 41 1.68 -0.58 0.87
N PHE A 42 1.73 0.54 0.18
CA PHE A 42 1.31 0.69 -1.21
C PHE A 42 2.55 0.85 -2.06
N ARG A 43 2.65 0.09 -3.15
CA ARG A 43 3.70 0.23 -4.14
C ARG A 43 3.06 0.17 -5.51
N ILE A 44 3.22 1.20 -6.31
CA ILE A 44 2.86 1.14 -7.72
C ILE A 44 4.07 0.54 -8.44
N SER A 45 3.88 -0.66 -8.97
CA SER A 45 4.90 -1.35 -9.75
C SER A 45 4.46 -1.30 -11.22
N ASP A 46 5.38 -0.94 -12.10
CA ASP A 46 5.24 -1.07 -13.56
C ASP A 46 4.06 -0.30 -14.18
N LEU A 47 4.36 0.85 -14.81
CA LEU A 47 3.40 1.58 -15.63
C LEU A 47 3.43 1.01 -17.04
N ARG A 48 2.32 0.39 -17.49
CA ARG A 48 2.18 -0.17 -18.83
C ARG A 48 1.15 0.61 -19.63
N PHE A 49 1.54 1.07 -20.81
CA PHE A 49 0.63 1.68 -21.77
C PHE A 49 0.22 0.61 -22.79
N PRO A 50 -1.08 0.28 -22.95
CA PRO A 50 -1.53 -0.65 -23.97
C PRO A 50 -1.17 -0.10 -25.35
N ASP A 51 -0.46 -0.92 -26.12
CA ASP A 51 -0.04 -0.56 -27.48
C ASP A 51 -1.27 -0.50 -28.40
N PHE A 52 -1.31 0.49 -29.29
CA PHE A 52 -2.46 0.83 -30.16
C PHE A 52 -2.89 -0.31 -31.12
N LYS A 53 -2.16 -1.43 -31.16
CA LYS A 53 -2.40 -2.55 -32.09
C LYS A 53 -2.84 -3.87 -31.45
N ASN A 54 -2.64 -4.11 -30.16
CA ASN A 54 -2.84 -5.44 -29.58
C ASN A 54 -3.96 -5.44 -28.55
N HIS A 55 -5.15 -5.79 -29.03
CA HIS A 55 -6.44 -5.71 -28.36
C HIS A 55 -6.71 -6.85 -27.34
N SER A 56 -5.67 -7.40 -26.73
CA SER A 56 -5.82 -8.54 -25.82
C SER A 56 -4.75 -8.51 -24.75
N ILE A 57 -5.05 -7.83 -23.66
CA ILE A 57 -4.36 -8.05 -22.39
C ILE A 57 -5.19 -9.09 -21.62
N HIS A 58 -4.52 -9.83 -20.74
CA HIS A 58 -5.01 -10.89 -19.84
C HIS A 58 -6.33 -10.60 -19.06
N LEU A 59 -6.98 -9.45 -19.24
CA LEU A 59 -8.29 -9.13 -18.70
C LEU A 59 -9.47 -9.69 -19.50
N ASN A 60 -9.27 -10.32 -20.67
CA ASN A 60 -10.38 -10.79 -21.53
C ASN A 60 -11.35 -9.65 -21.95
N VAL A 61 -10.90 -8.40 -21.87
CA VAL A 61 -11.68 -7.18 -22.13
C VAL A 61 -10.98 -6.36 -23.21
N SER A 62 -11.77 -5.91 -24.19
CA SER A 62 -11.42 -4.90 -25.19
C SER A 62 -10.94 -3.62 -24.47
N VAL A 63 -9.64 -3.32 -24.52
CA VAL A 63 -9.07 -2.13 -23.90
C VAL A 63 -9.17 -0.97 -24.88
N PRO A 64 -9.87 0.14 -24.56
CA PRO A 64 -9.86 1.36 -25.35
C PRO A 64 -8.46 1.95 -25.43
N ASN A 65 -8.09 2.49 -26.58
CA ASN A 65 -6.78 3.06 -26.90
C ASN A 65 -6.30 4.20 -25.97
N ASN A 66 -7.19 4.70 -25.10
CA ASN A 66 -6.93 5.81 -24.18
C ASN A 66 -6.72 5.35 -22.73
N SER A 67 -6.39 4.09 -22.50
CA SER A 67 -6.29 3.51 -21.16
C SER A 67 -4.83 3.47 -20.68
N ILE A 68 -4.61 3.67 -19.39
CA ILE A 68 -3.33 3.51 -18.71
C ILE A 68 -3.45 2.31 -17.78
N ILE A 69 -2.50 1.39 -17.85
CA ILE A 69 -2.49 0.19 -17.03
C ILE A 69 -1.32 0.28 -16.04
N PHE A 70 -1.57 -0.08 -14.79
CA PHE A 70 -0.51 -0.19 -13.79
C PHE A 70 -0.83 -1.27 -12.78
N ASP A 71 0.22 -1.85 -12.20
CA ASP A 71 0.07 -2.86 -11.16
C ASP A 71 0.23 -2.20 -9.79
N LEU A 72 -0.86 -2.18 -9.03
CA LEU A 72 -0.85 -1.74 -7.63
C LEU A 72 -0.57 -2.94 -6.73
N GLU A 73 0.60 -2.96 -6.10
CA GLU A 73 0.94 -3.90 -5.03
C GLU A 73 0.50 -3.31 -3.68
N ILE A 74 -0.46 -3.98 -3.04
CA ILE A 74 -0.90 -3.67 -1.67
C ILE A 74 -0.35 -4.75 -0.75
N SER A 75 0.48 -4.35 0.21
CA SER A 75 1.13 -5.25 1.15
C SER A 75 0.65 -5.00 2.58
N ASN A 76 0.22 -6.05 3.26
CA ASN A 76 -0.07 -6.01 4.69
C ASN A 76 1.16 -6.44 5.51
N PRO A 77 1.94 -5.51 6.11
CA PRO A 77 3.10 -5.88 6.92
C PRO A 77 2.74 -6.46 8.29
N ASN A 78 1.46 -6.48 8.68
CA ASN A 78 1.04 -6.95 9.97
C ASN A 78 1.16 -8.47 10.09
N LYS A 79 1.80 -8.92 11.18
CA LYS A 79 2.09 -10.34 11.41
C LYS A 79 0.89 -11.12 11.97
N ARG A 80 -0.05 -10.44 12.64
CA ARG A 80 -1.18 -11.03 13.37
C ARG A 80 -2.50 -10.27 13.17
N MET A 81 -2.54 -9.33 12.22
CA MET A 81 -3.71 -8.49 11.96
C MET A 81 -4.09 -8.53 10.49
N GLY A 82 -5.37 -8.71 10.22
CA GLY A 82 -5.94 -8.51 8.89
C GLY A 82 -6.36 -7.07 8.70
N ILE A 83 -6.41 -6.63 7.44
CA ILE A 83 -6.86 -5.30 7.05
C ILE A 83 -8.11 -5.46 6.20
N TYR A 84 -9.19 -4.79 6.59
CA TYR A 84 -10.37 -4.60 5.75
C TYR A 84 -10.24 -3.28 5.03
N TYR A 85 -10.29 -3.32 3.71
CA TYR A 85 -10.36 -2.14 2.86
C TYR A 85 -11.83 -1.91 2.49
N SER A 86 -12.37 -0.73 2.77
CA SER A 86 -13.78 -0.39 2.48
C SER A 86 -14.05 -0.12 0.99
N GLY A 87 -13.00 -0.08 0.17
CA GLY A 87 -13.02 0.32 -1.23
C GLY A 87 -11.82 1.22 -1.47
N ILE A 88 -11.16 1.05 -2.60
CA ILE A 88 -9.98 1.84 -2.98
C ILE A 88 -10.37 2.67 -4.18
N ASN A 89 -10.32 4.00 -4.02
CA ASN A 89 -10.55 4.94 -5.09
C ASN A 89 -9.20 5.38 -5.65
N LEU A 90 -9.05 5.28 -6.96
CA LEU A 90 -7.88 5.72 -7.68
C LEU A 90 -8.25 6.86 -8.60
N ALA A 91 -7.48 7.92 -8.53
CA ALA A 91 -7.63 9.09 -9.38
C ALA A 91 -6.27 9.49 -9.95
N LEU A 92 -6.24 9.68 -11.26
CA LEU A 92 -5.11 10.20 -11.99
C LEU A 92 -5.29 11.72 -12.15
N TYR A 93 -4.28 12.48 -11.77
CA TYR A 93 -4.28 13.94 -11.80
C TYR A 93 -3.21 14.49 -12.73
N ARG A 94 -3.54 15.57 -13.44
CA ARG A 94 -2.60 16.37 -14.24
C ARG A 94 -2.96 17.84 -14.12
N GLY A 95 -1.98 18.68 -13.80
CA GLY A 95 -2.20 20.14 -13.67
C GLY A 95 -3.29 20.53 -12.66
N GLY A 96 -3.60 19.67 -11.68
CA GLY A 96 -4.68 19.87 -10.71
C GLY A 96 -6.06 19.36 -11.15
N GLY A 97 -6.22 18.93 -12.41
CA GLY A 97 -7.45 18.30 -12.91
C GLY A 97 -7.40 16.77 -12.84
N VAL A 98 -8.56 16.14 -12.60
CA VAL A 98 -8.71 14.68 -12.68
C VAL A 98 -8.80 14.29 -14.15
N VAL A 99 -7.87 13.46 -14.61
CA VAL A 99 -7.82 12.95 -15.99
C VAL A 99 -8.37 11.54 -16.11
N GLY A 100 -8.56 10.81 -15.02
CA GLY A 100 -9.19 9.48 -15.05
C GLY A 100 -9.35 8.90 -13.65
N THR A 101 -10.33 8.01 -13.48
CA THR A 101 -10.63 7.36 -12.19
C THR A 101 -10.91 5.88 -12.35
N ASN A 102 -10.59 5.09 -11.34
CA ASN A 102 -11.01 3.70 -11.20
C ASN A 102 -11.23 3.38 -9.71
N SER A 103 -12.00 2.36 -9.39
CA SER A 103 -12.27 1.91 -8.02
C SER A 103 -12.12 0.40 -7.91
N ILE A 104 -11.45 -0.05 -6.86
CA ILE A 104 -11.39 -1.46 -6.47
C ILE A 104 -12.44 -1.70 -5.38
N PRO A 105 -13.27 -2.76 -5.50
CA PRO A 105 -14.26 -3.08 -4.48
C PRO A 105 -13.61 -3.41 -3.13
N ALA A 106 -14.38 -3.29 -2.06
CA ALA A 106 -13.95 -3.64 -0.72
C ALA A 106 -13.43 -5.08 -0.65
N PHE A 107 -12.27 -5.28 -0.03
CA PHE A 107 -11.70 -6.61 0.16
C PHE A 107 -11.03 -6.76 1.53
N TYR A 108 -10.89 -8.01 1.95
CA TYR A 108 -10.18 -8.37 3.16
C TYR A 108 -8.82 -8.95 2.80
N GLN A 109 -7.78 -8.41 3.41
CA GLN A 109 -6.41 -8.91 3.28
C GLN A 109 -5.97 -9.55 4.59
N GLY A 110 -5.58 -10.82 4.52
CA GLY A 110 -4.97 -11.55 5.63
C GLY A 110 -3.63 -10.97 6.08
N TYR A 111 -3.05 -11.56 7.13
CA TYR A 111 -1.74 -11.15 7.66
C TYR A 111 -0.60 -11.51 6.70
N ARG A 112 0.45 -10.68 6.62
CA ARG A 112 1.62 -10.85 5.75
C ARG A 112 1.31 -11.18 4.29
N ASN A 113 0.14 -10.76 3.82
CA ASN A 113 -0.27 -11.03 2.45
C ASN A 113 0.05 -9.82 1.56
N ARG A 114 0.33 -10.12 0.30
CA ARG A 114 0.51 -9.15 -0.77
C ARG A 114 -0.56 -9.42 -1.81
N THR A 115 -1.21 -8.37 -2.25
CA THR A 115 -2.24 -8.46 -3.28
C THR A 115 -1.86 -7.53 -4.41
N LEU A 116 -1.76 -8.08 -5.61
CA LEU A 116 -1.49 -7.34 -6.83
C LEU A 116 -2.82 -7.08 -7.52
N PHE A 117 -3.08 -5.81 -7.81
CA PHE A 117 -4.23 -5.38 -8.59
C PHE A 117 -3.72 -4.77 -9.88
N GLN A 118 -4.13 -5.34 -11.01
CA GLN A 118 -3.94 -4.71 -12.30
C GLN A 118 -5.08 -3.70 -12.52
N ILE A 119 -4.74 -2.43 -12.63
CA ILE A 119 -5.70 -1.34 -12.68
C ILE A 119 -5.63 -0.70 -14.06
N LEU A 120 -6.81 -0.49 -14.64
CA LEU A 120 -6.96 0.12 -15.95
C LEU A 120 -7.72 1.44 -15.79
N ILE A 121 -7.07 2.57 -16.00
CA ILE A 121 -7.70 3.88 -15.94
C ILE A 121 -7.88 4.42 -17.35
N HIS A 122 -9.12 4.73 -17.74
CA HIS A 122 -9.36 5.49 -18.95
C HIS A 122 -8.97 6.94 -18.71
N ALA A 123 -7.91 7.39 -19.40
CA ALA A 123 -7.45 8.77 -19.31
C ALA A 123 -8.15 9.65 -20.35
N SER A 124 -8.39 10.90 -19.98
CA SER A 124 -9.05 11.90 -20.81
C SER A 124 -8.28 12.16 -22.10
N GLN A 125 -8.99 12.64 -23.14
CA GLN A 125 -8.37 12.97 -24.42
C GLN A 125 -7.28 14.06 -24.27
N GLU A 126 -7.48 15.01 -23.35
CA GLU A 126 -6.52 16.07 -23.02
C GLU A 126 -5.19 15.50 -22.50
N PHE A 127 -5.25 14.41 -21.72
CA PHE A 127 -4.05 13.73 -21.25
C PHE A 127 -3.22 13.21 -22.44
N TRP A 128 -3.87 12.52 -23.38
CA TRP A 128 -3.19 11.95 -24.55
C TRP A 128 -2.68 13.01 -25.53
N GLN A 129 -3.40 14.13 -25.69
CA GLN A 129 -2.92 15.25 -26.50
C GLN A 129 -1.61 15.81 -25.95
N ALA A 130 -1.54 16.04 -24.64
CA ALA A 130 -0.36 16.60 -24.03
C ALA A 130 0.79 15.57 -23.87
N THR A 131 0.55 14.30 -24.16
CA THR A 131 1.60 13.28 -24.34
C THR A 131 2.26 13.36 -25.71
N ASN A 132 1.52 13.76 -26.75
CA ASN A 132 2.08 13.93 -28.11
C ASN A 132 3.09 15.09 -28.20
N VAL A 133 3.07 16.02 -27.23
CA VAL A 133 3.91 17.22 -27.19
C VAL A 133 5.27 16.95 -26.55
N GLY A 134 5.42 15.87 -25.77
CA GLY A 134 6.67 15.51 -25.11
C GLY A 134 6.45 14.79 -23.78
N LYS A 135 7.39 14.98 -22.85
CA LYS A 135 7.35 14.36 -21.52
C LYS A 135 6.15 14.85 -20.72
N VAL A 136 5.57 13.95 -19.92
CA VAL A 136 4.36 14.23 -19.15
C VAL A 136 4.59 14.01 -17.66
N ASP A 137 4.13 14.99 -16.87
CA ASP A 137 4.01 14.87 -15.42
C ASP A 137 2.56 14.52 -15.06
N PHE A 138 2.39 13.55 -14.16
CA PHE A 138 1.09 13.17 -13.61
C PHE A 138 1.22 12.64 -12.19
N VAL A 139 0.11 12.66 -11.46
CA VAL A 139 0.03 12.19 -10.07
C VAL A 139 -1.03 11.10 -9.97
N VAL A 140 -0.68 9.96 -9.38
CA VAL A 140 -1.65 8.92 -9.04
C VAL A 140 -1.98 9.07 -7.57
N ARG A 141 -3.25 9.32 -7.26
CA ARG A 141 -3.76 9.33 -5.89
C ARG A 141 -4.59 8.08 -5.65
N VAL A 142 -4.28 7.39 -4.55
CA VAL A 142 -4.98 6.21 -4.06
C VAL A 142 -5.58 6.55 -2.70
N GLU A 143 -6.89 6.64 -2.63
CA GLU A 143 -7.64 6.92 -1.41
C GLU A 143 -8.35 5.65 -0.96
N THR A 144 -8.12 5.23 0.28
CA THR A 144 -8.78 4.07 0.86
C THR A 144 -9.08 4.28 2.32
N ALA A 145 -10.17 3.69 2.79
CA ALA A 145 -10.45 3.61 4.21
C ALA A 145 -10.21 2.18 4.72
N VAL A 146 -9.45 2.06 5.82
CA VAL A 146 -9.01 0.76 6.36
C VAL A 146 -9.53 0.53 7.77
N LYS A 147 -9.83 -0.73 8.08
CA LYS A 147 -10.08 -1.21 9.46
C LYS A 147 -9.14 -2.37 9.75
N PHE A 148 -8.33 -2.24 10.79
CA PHE A 148 -7.52 -3.35 11.29
C PHE A 148 -8.36 -4.28 12.15
N ARG A 149 -8.28 -5.57 11.90
CA ARG A 149 -8.86 -6.62 12.76
C ARG A 149 -7.76 -7.22 13.62
N ILE A 150 -7.86 -6.99 14.93
CA ILE A 150 -6.95 -7.49 15.96
C ILE A 150 -7.66 -8.60 16.72
N ILE A 151 -7.32 -9.85 16.41
CA ILE A 151 -7.89 -11.06 17.03
C ILE A 151 -9.43 -11.14 16.84
N LYS A 152 -10.22 -10.51 17.73
CA LYS A 152 -11.69 -10.44 17.68
C LYS A 152 -12.25 -9.01 17.62
N TRP A 153 -11.40 -7.98 17.73
CA TRP A 153 -11.80 -6.58 17.74
C TRP A 153 -11.48 -5.90 16.41
N LYS A 154 -12.31 -4.94 16.01
CA LYS A 154 -12.04 -4.06 14.85
C LYS A 154 -11.66 -2.68 15.36
N THR A 155 -10.61 -2.12 14.79
CA THR A 155 -10.22 -0.73 15.05
C THR A 155 -11.19 0.24 14.37
N LYS A 156 -11.07 1.53 14.70
CA LYS A 156 -11.77 2.60 13.98
C LYS A 156 -11.38 2.60 12.49
N LEU A 157 -12.26 3.14 11.67
CA LEU A 157 -11.97 3.39 10.26
C LEU A 157 -10.87 4.46 10.18
N HIS A 158 -9.78 4.18 9.49
CA HIS A 158 -8.72 5.15 9.22
C HIS A 158 -8.68 5.44 7.73
N GLN A 159 -8.66 6.72 7.34
CA GLN A 159 -8.49 7.09 5.95
C GLN A 159 -7.00 7.16 5.62
N ILE A 160 -6.62 6.55 4.50
CA ILE A 160 -5.26 6.58 3.99
C ILE A 160 -5.34 7.15 2.58
N SER A 161 -4.58 8.23 2.35
CA SER A 161 -4.31 8.76 1.03
C SER A 161 -2.85 8.51 0.69
N TYR A 162 -2.62 7.87 -0.44
CA TYR A 162 -1.31 7.65 -0.99
C TYR A 162 -1.19 8.38 -2.32
N GLU A 163 -0.16 9.20 -2.45
CA GLU A 163 0.14 9.96 -3.67
C GLU A 163 1.50 9.52 -4.21
N GLU A 164 1.55 9.15 -5.48
CA GLU A 164 2.80 9.04 -6.22
C GLU A 164 2.83 10.08 -7.33
N GLN A 165 3.88 10.90 -7.31
CA GLN A 165 4.15 11.85 -8.38
C GLN A 165 5.13 11.23 -9.38
N PHE A 166 4.71 11.22 -10.65
CA PHE A 166 5.53 10.80 -11.78
C PHE A 166 5.95 12.06 -12.54
N ARG A 167 7.27 12.24 -12.70
CA ARG A 167 7.85 13.38 -13.43
C ARG A 167 8.61 12.89 -14.65
N ASP A 168 8.63 13.71 -15.69
CA ASP A 168 9.41 13.49 -16.90
C ASP A 168 9.14 12.14 -17.60
N VAL A 169 7.90 11.63 -17.50
CA VAL A 169 7.56 10.33 -18.09
C VAL A 169 7.54 10.49 -19.61
N ASN A 170 8.50 9.86 -20.28
CA ASN A 170 8.54 9.77 -21.72
C ASN A 170 7.65 8.62 -22.17
N ILE A 171 6.40 8.92 -22.47
CA ILE A 171 5.48 7.94 -23.07
C ILE A 171 5.79 7.94 -24.57
N SER A 172 6.77 7.13 -24.98
CA SER A 172 7.09 6.99 -26.40
C SER A 172 5.93 6.29 -27.11
N LEU A 173 5.06 7.05 -27.78
CA LEU A 173 4.09 6.55 -28.75
C LEU A 173 4.81 6.09 -30.02
N ASN A 174 5.72 5.11 -29.91
CA ASN A 174 6.38 4.56 -31.07
C ASN A 174 5.47 3.52 -31.71
N ARG A 175 4.77 3.91 -32.80
CA ARG A 175 4.37 2.95 -33.82
C ARG A 175 5.62 2.15 -34.17
N THR A 176 5.49 0.82 -34.17
CA THR A 176 6.52 -0.17 -34.53
C THR A 176 7.75 -0.22 -33.61
N VAL A 177 7.70 -1.11 -32.63
CA VAL A 177 8.87 -1.93 -32.29
C VAL A 177 8.47 -3.40 -32.40
N SER A 178 9.07 -4.04 -33.39
CA SER A 178 9.05 -5.49 -33.60
C SER A 178 9.65 -6.19 -32.37
N GLY A 179 8.98 -7.23 -31.89
CA GLY A 179 9.43 -8.04 -30.77
C GLY A 179 8.86 -7.54 -29.44
N GLY A 180 7.87 -8.26 -28.93
CA GLY A 180 7.11 -7.88 -27.75
C GLY A 180 8.00 -7.51 -26.58
N ASN A 181 7.90 -6.26 -26.14
CA ASN A 181 8.45 -5.74 -24.91
C ASN A 181 7.68 -4.47 -24.57
N TYR A 182 6.95 -4.50 -23.45
CA TYR A 182 6.29 -3.34 -22.87
C TYR A 182 7.36 -2.31 -22.47
N ALA A 183 7.09 -1.02 -22.66
CA ALA A 183 8.01 0.03 -22.25
C ALA A 183 8.07 0.11 -20.71
N GLU A 184 9.05 -0.54 -20.10
CA GLU A 184 9.34 -0.40 -18.67
C GLU A 184 9.94 0.99 -18.39
N ALA A 185 9.16 1.88 -17.80
CA ALA A 185 9.70 3.11 -17.23
C ALA A 185 10.28 2.81 -15.84
N LYS A 186 11.61 2.90 -15.67
CA LYS A 186 12.25 2.87 -14.34
C LYS A 186 11.83 4.11 -13.54
N LEU A 187 11.01 3.87 -12.52
CA LEU A 187 10.42 4.87 -11.64
C LEU A 187 11.49 5.54 -10.74
N GLN A 188 11.79 6.82 -10.97
CA GLN A 188 12.34 7.72 -9.96
C GLN A 188 11.19 8.53 -9.36
N ASN A 189 10.48 7.93 -8.41
CA ASN A 189 9.22 8.48 -7.90
C ASN A 189 9.36 9.03 -6.48
N ALA A 190 8.65 10.11 -6.20
CA ALA A 190 8.39 10.58 -4.84
C ALA A 190 7.01 10.08 -4.41
N SER A 191 6.97 9.27 -3.34
CA SER A 191 5.72 8.82 -2.73
C SER A 191 5.44 9.58 -1.44
N LYS A 192 4.18 9.95 -1.23
CA LYS A 192 3.69 10.63 -0.03
C LYS A 192 2.49 9.87 0.53
N VAL A 193 2.61 9.38 1.75
CA VAL A 193 1.52 8.74 2.49
C VAL A 193 0.97 9.75 3.50
N THR A 194 -0.32 10.05 3.42
CA THR A 194 -1.04 10.86 4.42
C THR A 194 -2.09 10.00 5.08
N VAL A 195 -2.07 9.92 6.42
CA VAL A 195 -3.06 9.20 7.21
C VAL A 195 -4.02 10.23 7.81
N GLY A 196 -5.29 10.18 7.40
CA GLY A 196 -6.37 10.98 7.98
C GLY A 196 -6.90 10.32 9.25
N GLY A 197 -6.97 11.10 10.33
CA GLY A 197 -7.42 10.68 11.66
C GLY A 197 -8.93 10.57 11.80
#